data_AF-A0A8T6LQD6-F1
#
_entry.id   AF-A0A8T6LQD6-F1
#
_cell.length_a   1.000
_cell.length_b   1.000
_cell.length_c   1.000
_cell.angle_alpha   90.00
_cell.angle_beta   90.00
_cell.angle_gamma   90.00
#
_symmetry.space_group_name_H-M   'P 1'
#
loop_
_entity.id
_entity.type
_entity.pdbx_description
1 polymer ?
#
loop_
_entity_poly.entity_id
_entity_poly.type
_entity_poly.pdbx_seq_one_letter_code
_entity_poly.pdbx_strand_id
1 'polypeptide(L)'
;MANRLREWWTLQPEEERQSADNPLTPLSDAQRRNTLPLLTLAFGWGFLVTGLLTGGALGKGMSFWPDAVQASFYGNLANFAIGAVVGYMGYKTACNSGLLYRLVYGRFGAYI
;
A
#
# COMPACT_ATOMS: atom_id res chain seq x y z
N MET A 1 9.19 -30.98 -22.73
CA MET A 1 9.99 -29.79 -22.36
C MET A 1 9.41 -28.50 -22.96
N ALA A 2 9.13 -28.47 -24.27
CA ALA A 2 8.52 -27.31 -24.95
C ALA A 2 7.16 -26.87 -24.38
N ASN A 3 6.27 -27.81 -23.99
CA ASN A 3 4.97 -27.45 -23.40
C ASN A 3 5.09 -26.75 -22.04
N ARG A 4 6.00 -27.18 -21.16
CA ARG A 4 6.25 -26.50 -19.88
C ARG A 4 6.81 -25.10 -20.05
N LEU A 5 7.68 -24.91 -21.05
CA LEU A 5 8.16 -23.57 -21.41
C LEU A 5 6.98 -22.70 -21.86
N ARG A 6 6.13 -23.20 -22.75
CA ARG A 6 4.96 -22.45 -23.21
C ARG A 6 4.02 -22.08 -22.04
N GLU A 7 3.70 -23.03 -21.17
CA GLU A 7 2.88 -22.81 -19.97
C GLU A 7 3.46 -21.71 -19.05
N TRP A 8 4.78 -21.69 -18.89
CA TRP A 8 5.48 -20.70 -18.06
C TRP A 8 5.43 -19.27 -18.64
N TRP A 9 5.38 -19.16 -19.97
CA TRP A 9 5.32 -17.87 -20.68
C TRP A 9 3.89 -17.41 -21.00
N THR A 10 2.88 -18.26 -20.82
CA THR A 10 1.48 -17.92 -21.05
C THR A 10 0.79 -17.56 -19.74
N LEU A 11 0.24 -16.34 -19.66
CA LEU A 11 -0.64 -15.95 -18.57
C LEU A 11 -1.86 -16.88 -18.53
N GLN A 12 -2.09 -17.54 -17.40
CA GLN A 12 -3.26 -18.39 -17.16
C GLN A 12 -4.27 -17.61 -16.30
N PRO A 13 -5.29 -16.96 -16.91
CA PRO A 13 -6.08 -15.95 -16.20
C PRO A 13 -6.90 -16.54 -15.05
N GLU A 14 -7.35 -17.79 -15.16
CA GLU A 14 -8.17 -18.43 -14.12
C GLU A 14 -7.34 -18.91 -12.93
N GLU A 15 -6.11 -19.38 -13.16
CA GLU A 15 -5.19 -19.73 -12.08
C GLU A 15 -4.74 -18.47 -11.31
N GLU A 16 -4.42 -17.40 -12.05
CA GLU A 16 -4.08 -16.11 -11.44
C GLU A 16 -5.24 -15.52 -10.64
N ARG A 17 -6.49 -15.72 -11.06
CA ARG A 17 -7.66 -15.28 -10.29
C ARG A 17 -7.78 -15.96 -8.94
N GLN A 18 -7.44 -17.23 -8.88
CA GLN A 18 -7.49 -18.05 -7.66
C GLN A 18 -6.25 -17.88 -6.78
N SER A 19 -5.17 -17.34 -7.33
CA SER A 19 -3.95 -17.01 -6.59
C SER A 19 -4.23 -16.08 -5.41
N ALA A 20 -3.51 -16.28 -4.31
CA ALA A 20 -3.56 -15.39 -3.15
C ALA A 20 -3.02 -14.00 -3.46
N ASP A 21 -2.22 -13.87 -4.52
CA ASP A 21 -1.55 -12.63 -4.93
C ASP A 21 -2.09 -12.10 -6.27
N ASN A 22 -3.34 -12.42 -6.60
CA ASN A 22 -4.03 -11.98 -7.82
C ASN A 22 -3.95 -10.45 -8.02
N PRO A 23 -3.24 -9.95 -9.04
CA PRO A 23 -3.11 -8.51 -9.27
C PRO A 23 -4.17 -7.97 -10.26
N LEU A 24 -4.96 -8.83 -10.89
CA LEU A 24 -5.75 -8.52 -12.08
C LEU A 24 -7.24 -8.26 -11.78
N THR A 25 -7.77 -8.82 -10.70
CA THR A 25 -9.19 -8.64 -10.32
C THR A 25 -9.33 -8.25 -8.85
N PRO A 26 -10.48 -7.69 -8.46
CA PRO A 26 -10.79 -7.52 -7.05
C PRO A 26 -10.73 -8.85 -6.30
N LEU A 27 -10.32 -8.81 -5.03
CA LEU A 27 -10.24 -9.99 -4.17
C LEU A 27 -11.65 -10.47 -3.81
N SER A 28 -11.84 -11.79 -3.82
CA SER A 28 -13.02 -12.42 -3.22
C SER A 28 -12.95 -12.38 -1.69
N ASP A 29 -14.09 -12.58 -1.01
CA ASP A 29 -14.14 -12.54 0.46
C ASP A 29 -13.25 -13.61 1.11
N ALA A 30 -13.08 -14.77 0.47
CA ALA A 30 -12.18 -15.83 0.94
C ALA A 30 -10.68 -15.48 0.81
N GLN A 31 -10.33 -14.55 -0.10
CA GLN A 31 -8.95 -14.10 -0.30
C GLN A 31 -8.57 -12.90 0.59
N ARG A 32 -9.54 -12.27 1.29
CA ARG A 32 -9.29 -11.14 2.18
C ARG A 32 -8.43 -11.57 3.37
N ARG A 33 -7.40 -10.78 3.70
CA ARG A 33 -6.58 -11.00 4.89
C ARG A 33 -7.12 -10.23 6.10
N ASN A 34 -6.83 -10.76 7.28
CA ASN A 34 -7.21 -10.14 8.55
C ASN A 34 -6.54 -8.78 8.73
N THR A 35 -7.27 -7.85 9.36
CA THR A 35 -6.84 -6.46 9.55
C THR A 35 -5.61 -6.35 10.44
N LEU A 36 -5.50 -7.18 11.49
CA LEU A 36 -4.42 -7.07 12.48
C LEU A 36 -3.02 -7.34 11.88
N PRO A 37 -2.77 -8.44 11.15
CA PRO A 37 -1.50 -8.64 10.45
C PRO A 37 -1.15 -7.50 9.48
N LEU A 38 -2.15 -6.95 8.77
CA LEU A 38 -1.95 -5.85 7.83
C LEU A 38 -1.58 -4.54 8.55
N LEU A 39 -2.20 -4.25 9.69
CA LEU A 39 -1.84 -3.11 10.52
C LEU A 39 -0.41 -3.25 11.05
N THR A 40 -0.03 -4.42 11.57
CA THR A 40 1.34 -4.68 12.04
C THR A 40 2.37 -4.46 10.92
N LEU A 41 2.08 -4.91 9.70
CA LEU A 41 2.93 -4.67 8.54
C LEU A 41 3.03 -3.16 8.22
N ALA A 42 1.92 -2.43 8.23
CA ALA A 42 1.90 -0.99 7.98
C ALA A 42 2.67 -0.20 9.06
N PHE A 43 2.57 -0.59 10.33
CA PHE A 43 3.36 -0.01 11.42
C PHE A 43 4.85 -0.26 11.23
N GLY A 44 5.25 -1.48 10.87
CA GLY A 44 6.65 -1.81 10.57
C GLY A 44 7.20 -0.99 9.40
N TRP A 45 6.38 -0.75 8.37
CA TRP A 45 6.74 0.11 7.24
C TRP A 45 6.99 1.57 7.65
N GLY A 46 6.45 2.07 8.76
CA GLY A 46 6.74 3.42 9.24
C GLY A 46 8.19 3.64 9.69
N PHE A 47 8.92 2.58 10.04
CA PHE A 47 10.31 2.66 10.51
C PHE A 47 11.30 2.63 9.34
N LEU A 48 11.43 3.77 8.66
CA LEU A 48 12.27 3.93 7.47
C LEU A 48 13.48 4.82 7.79
N VAL A 49 14.66 4.42 7.33
CA VAL A 49 15.90 5.22 7.47
C VAL A 49 15.71 6.65 6.95
N THR A 50 14.99 6.83 5.84
CA THR A 50 14.66 8.14 5.28
C THR A 50 13.93 9.04 6.28
N GLY A 51 12.97 8.48 7.02
CA GLY A 51 12.23 9.20 8.06
C GLY A 51 13.13 9.62 9.22
N LEU A 52 14.03 8.73 9.64
CA LEU A 52 15.00 9.03 10.70
C LEU A 52 15.98 10.14 10.29
N LEU A 53 16.53 10.08 9.08
CA LEU A 53 17.48 11.08 8.59
C LEU A 53 16.82 12.45 8.40
N THR A 54 15.63 12.48 7.80
CA THR A 54 14.88 13.72 7.57
C THR A 54 14.41 14.32 8.88
N GLY A 55 13.85 13.51 9.78
CA GLY A 55 13.44 13.94 11.12
C GLY A 55 14.62 14.46 11.94
N GLY A 56 15.78 13.79 11.86
CA GLY A 56 17.01 14.24 12.52
C GLY A 56 17.56 15.56 11.95
N ALA A 57 17.46 15.77 10.64
CA ALA A 57 17.86 17.03 10.01
C ALA A 57 16.91 18.18 10.41
N LEU A 58 15.60 17.95 10.40
CA LEU A 58 14.58 18.93 10.80
C LEU A 58 14.66 19.26 12.30
N GLY A 59 14.88 18.25 13.14
CA GLY A 59 14.96 18.40 14.60
C GLY A 59 16.11 19.28 15.09
N LYS A 60 17.20 19.42 14.32
CA LYS A 60 18.32 20.32 14.67
C LYS A 60 17.91 21.79 14.74
N GLY A 61 16.85 22.18 14.04
CA GLY A 61 16.36 23.57 13.99
C GLY A 61 15.21 23.86 14.95
N MET A 62 14.76 22.89 15.77
CA MET A 62 13.54 22.99 16.57
C MET A 62 13.78 22.69 18.04
N SER A 63 13.07 23.38 18.93
CA SER A 63 13.01 22.97 20.34
C SER A 63 12.24 21.65 20.47
N PHE A 64 12.77 20.73 21.28
CA PHE A 64 12.16 19.41 21.49
C PHE A 64 10.71 19.52 21.99
N TRP A 65 10.47 20.40 22.96
CA TRP A 65 9.14 20.71 23.49
C TRP A 65 8.91 22.23 23.42
N PRO A 66 7.76 22.70 22.92
CA PRO A 66 6.62 21.92 22.40
C PRO A 66 6.71 21.58 20.91
N ASP A 67 7.57 22.25 20.16
CA ASP A 67 7.49 22.32 18.69
C ASP A 67 7.69 20.97 18.01
N ALA A 68 8.78 20.24 18.33
CA ALA A 68 9.09 18.98 17.68
C ALA A 68 8.05 17.89 17.99
N VAL A 69 7.52 17.86 19.22
CA VAL A 69 6.46 16.92 19.61
C VAL A 69 5.15 17.24 18.89
N GLN A 70 4.74 18.50 18.84
CA GLN A 70 3.51 18.90 18.14
C GLN A 70 3.60 18.64 16.64
N ALA A 71 4.71 19.03 15.99
CA ALA A 71 4.94 18.76 14.58
C ALA A 71 4.90 17.25 14.27
N SER A 72 5.54 16.44 15.12
CA SER A 72 5.52 14.98 14.99
C SER A 72 4.12 14.41 15.16
N PHE A 73 3.36 14.91 16.14
CA PHE A 73 1.99 14.44 16.39
C PHE A 73 1.05 14.78 15.24
N TYR A 74 1.03 16.05 14.78
CA TYR A 74 0.18 16.47 13.67
C TYR A 74 0.58 15.80 12.35
N GLY A 75 1.88 15.63 12.10
CA GLY A 75 2.37 14.90 10.93
C GLY A 75 1.91 13.45 10.92
N ASN A 76 2.04 12.74 12.05
CA ASN A 76 1.57 11.36 12.17
C ASN A 76 0.04 11.26 12.11
N LEU A 77 -0.69 12.22 12.68
CA LEU A 77 -2.15 12.27 12.60
C LEU A 77 -2.63 12.45 11.16
N ALA A 78 -2.01 13.37 10.41
CA ALA A 78 -2.31 13.57 8.99
C ALA A 78 -1.99 12.31 8.18
N ASN A 79 -0.83 11.68 8.42
CA ASN A 79 -0.45 10.43 7.77
C ASN A 79 -1.45 9.30 8.08
N PHE A 80 -1.86 9.16 9.33
CA PHE A 80 -2.87 8.18 9.74
C PHE A 80 -4.22 8.44 9.09
N ALA A 81 -4.68 9.70 9.02
CA ALA A 81 -5.94 10.05 8.39
C ALA A 81 -5.94 9.70 6.90
N ILE A 82 -4.89 10.06 6.17
CA ILE A 82 -4.74 9.72 4.74
C ILE A 82 -4.67 8.19 4.58
N GLY A 83 -3.85 7.52 5.37
CA GLY A 83 -3.73 6.06 5.36
C GLY A 83 -5.05 5.35 5.66
N ALA A 84 -5.86 5.88 6.57
CA ALA A 84 -7.18 5.34 6.90
C ALA A 84 -8.17 5.51 5.74
N VAL A 85 -8.19 6.66 5.06
CA VAL A 85 -9.04 6.88 3.88
C VAL A 85 -8.62 5.95 2.73
N VAL A 86 -7.32 5.85 2.44
CA VAL A 86 -6.80 4.97 1.39
C VAL A 86 -7.06 3.49 1.73
N GLY A 87 -6.82 3.09 2.98
CA GLY A 87 -7.11 1.75 3.48
C GLY A 87 -8.58 1.41 3.41
N TYR A 88 -9.48 2.35 3.75
CA TYR A 88 -10.92 2.19 3.61
C TYR A 88 -11.35 1.99 2.15
N MET A 89 -10.78 2.78 1.22
CA MET A 89 -11.04 2.59 -0.21
C MET A 89 -10.63 1.19 -0.67
N GLY A 90 -9.41 0.75 -0.36
CA GLY A 90 -8.94 -0.59 -0.70
C GLY A 90 -9.78 -1.71 -0.06
N TYR A 91 -10.19 -1.54 1.19
CA TYR A 91 -11.06 -2.49 1.89
C TYR A 91 -12.44 -2.60 1.24
N LYS A 92 -13.05 -1.47 0.88
CA LYS A 92 -14.40 -1.43 0.29
C LYS A 92 -14.42 -1.96 -1.13
N THR A 93 -13.43 -1.62 -1.95
CA THR A 93 -13.40 -2.04 -3.36
C THR A 93 -12.72 -3.39 -3.57
N ALA A 94 -11.99 -3.90 -2.57
CA ALA A 94 -11.14 -5.10 -2.68
C ALA A 94 -10.12 -5.02 -3.83
N CYS A 95 -9.75 -3.80 -4.24
CA CYS A 95 -8.84 -3.54 -5.36
C CYS A 95 -7.46 -3.14 -4.85
N ASN A 96 -6.42 -3.54 -5.59
CA ASN A 96 -5.09 -2.95 -5.43
C ASN A 96 -5.00 -1.55 -6.05
N SER A 97 -3.93 -0.83 -5.76
CA SER A 97 -3.70 0.53 -6.27
C SER A 97 -3.70 0.60 -7.80
N GLY A 98 -3.20 -0.41 -8.50
CA GLY A 98 -3.19 -0.44 -9.96
C GLY A 98 -4.59 -0.49 -10.58
N LEU A 99 -5.49 -1.27 -9.98
CA LEU A 99 -6.90 -1.32 -10.40
C LEU A 99 -7.63 -0.01 -10.10
N LEU A 100 -7.37 0.60 -8.93
CA LEU A 100 -7.94 1.91 -8.58
C LEU A 100 -7.41 3.02 -9.48
N TYR A 101 -6.12 3.02 -9.84
CA TYR A 101 -5.57 3.98 -10.78
C TYR A 101 -6.12 3.81 -12.19
N ARG A 102 -6.35 2.57 -12.64
CA ARG A 102 -7.05 2.33 -13.92
C ARG A 102 -8.48 2.83 -13.91
N LEU A 103 -9.16 2.79 -12.76
CA LEU A 103 -10.50 3.34 -12.60
C LEU A 103 -10.51 4.87 -12.72
N VAL A 104 -9.53 5.55 -12.11
CA VAL A 104 -9.48 7.02 -12.05
C VAL A 104 -8.83 7.64 -13.29
N TYR A 105 -7.67 7.13 -13.71
CA TYR A 105 -6.85 7.68 -14.79
C TYR A 105 -7.02 6.95 -16.13
N GLY A 106 -7.81 5.88 -16.17
CA GLY A 106 -7.99 5.06 -17.35
C GLY A 106 -6.81 4.13 -17.63
N ARG A 107 -6.88 3.40 -18.75
CA ARG A 107 -5.96 2.30 -19.07
C ARG A 107 -4.52 2.76 -19.30
N PHE A 108 -4.30 3.92 -19.90
CA PHE A 108 -2.97 4.48 -20.14
C PHE A 108 -2.51 5.40 -19.02
N GLY A 109 -3.43 6.18 -18.43
CA GLY A 109 -3.09 7.11 -17.35
C GLY A 109 -2.68 6.42 -16.06
N ALA A 110 -3.03 5.16 -15.85
CA ALA A 110 -2.59 4.40 -14.68
C ALA A 110 -1.08 4.04 -14.66
N TYR A 111 -0.36 4.27 -15.76
CA TYR A 111 1.08 3.99 -15.89
C TYR A 111 1.95 5.24 -15.82
N ILE A 112 1.34 6.41 -15.67
CA ILE A 112 2.00 7.70 -15.48
C ILE A 112 2.23 7.89 -13.99
#